data_AF-A0ABD1LH14-F1
#
_entry.id   AF-A0ABD1LH14-F1
#
_cell.length_a   1.000
_cell.length_b   1.000
_cell.length_c   1.000
_cell.angle_alpha   90.00
_cell.angle_beta   90.00
_cell.angle_gamma   90.00
#
_symmetry.space_group_name_H-M   'P 1'
#
loop_
_entity.id
_entity.type
_entity.pdbx_description
1 polymer ?
#
loop_
_entity_poly.entity_id
_entity_poly.type
_entity_poly.pdbx_seq_one_letter_code
_entity_poly.pdbx_strand_id
1 'polypeptide(L)'
;MEDSMDGEIGRFIKVWLTTLPCLCYCYYISSTIPKGFSRLLSLIPILYLFIILPFNLSSFHLGGPTTFFLVWLATFKLLLFSFNQGPLTQSPNIAHFITLATLPINPNKKNHTTQNPSKKWLFFLKVLALVMIIRAYDHTPNMHPHLILVLYCCHMYLGIELVLALCAVPVRTLFPGFEIEPQFDEPYLSTSLQDFWGRRWNLTVTRTLRPTVYHPVHRIFTNFVCPSCATSAAMFATFLVSGLMHELIYYYLARAPPTWEVTCFFVLHGVCTALEVAAKRVALRRGWRLHRAVSGPLTVAFLAVTARWLFFPQLVRNGVDRKAIGEYAIFVNFFKTKASSHLYFLNIK
;
A
#
# COMPACT_ATOMS: atom_id res chain seq x y z
N MET A 1 -9.97 4.56 -30.03
CA MET A 1 -9.82 3.15 -29.58
C MET A 1 -8.84 3.01 -28.40
N GLU A 2 -8.22 4.11 -27.93
CA GLU A 2 -7.16 4.12 -26.89
C GLU A 2 -7.63 4.22 -25.43
N ASP A 3 -8.91 4.53 -25.22
CA ASP A 3 -9.53 4.72 -23.88
C ASP A 3 -10.57 3.66 -23.51
N SER A 4 -10.66 2.55 -24.26
CA SER A 4 -11.55 1.45 -23.87
C SER A 4 -10.92 0.61 -22.74
N MET A 5 -11.77 0.09 -21.84
CA MET A 5 -11.33 -0.80 -20.76
C MET A 5 -10.60 -2.05 -21.30
N ASP A 6 -10.99 -2.57 -22.47
CA ASP A 6 -10.27 -3.67 -23.14
C ASP A 6 -8.81 -3.27 -23.46
N GLY A 7 -8.58 -2.05 -23.98
CA GLY A 7 -7.24 -1.54 -24.27
C GLY A 7 -6.40 -1.38 -23.01
N GLU A 8 -7.00 -0.87 -21.94
CA GLU A 8 -6.34 -0.73 -20.64
C GLU A 8 -5.94 -2.09 -20.03
N ILE A 9 -6.80 -3.10 -20.12
CA ILE A 9 -6.48 -4.46 -19.71
C ILE A 9 -5.32 -5.02 -20.54
N GLY A 10 -5.29 -4.74 -21.85
CA GLY A 10 -4.17 -5.10 -22.72
C GLY A 10 -2.84 -4.48 -22.27
N ARG A 11 -2.84 -3.19 -21.90
CA ARG A 11 -1.67 -2.49 -21.33
C ARG A 11 -1.25 -3.09 -19.99
N PHE A 12 -2.21 -3.39 -19.12
CA PHE A 12 -1.99 -4.05 -17.85
C PHE A 12 -1.31 -5.42 -18.02
N ILE A 13 -1.82 -6.26 -18.92
CA ILE A 13 -1.22 -7.56 -19.23
C ILE A 13 0.21 -7.37 -19.73
N LYS A 14 0.46 -6.43 -20.65
CA LYS A 14 1.81 -6.11 -21.13
C LYS A 14 2.76 -5.74 -19.99
N VAL A 15 2.34 -4.88 -19.07
CA VAL A 15 3.15 -4.48 -17.90
C VAL A 15 3.58 -5.69 -17.08
N TRP A 16 2.66 -6.59 -16.76
CA TRP A 16 2.97 -7.79 -15.98
C TRP A 16 3.79 -8.83 -16.77
N LEU A 17 3.52 -8.99 -18.07
CA LEU A 17 4.34 -9.84 -18.95
C LEU A 17 5.78 -9.33 -19.07
N THR A 18 6.02 -8.02 -19.04
CA THR A 18 7.37 -7.43 -19.00
C THR A 18 8.01 -7.57 -17.61
N THR A 19 7.21 -7.55 -16.54
CA THR A 19 7.70 -7.69 -15.16
C THR A 19 8.29 -9.09 -14.90
N LEU A 20 7.67 -10.15 -15.41
CA LEU A 20 8.11 -11.54 -15.20
C LEU A 20 9.57 -11.80 -15.65
N PRO A 21 10.00 -11.51 -16.89
CA PRO A 21 11.38 -11.72 -17.31
C PRO A 21 12.37 -10.86 -16.53
N CYS A 22 11.98 -9.66 -16.08
CA CYS A 22 12.81 -8.84 -15.20
C CYS A 22 13.11 -9.54 -13.86
N LEU A 23 12.09 -10.18 -13.28
CA LEU A 23 12.27 -10.95 -12.03
C LEU A 23 13.02 -12.27 -12.27
N CYS A 24 12.84 -12.90 -13.43
CA CYS A 24 13.67 -14.05 -13.84
C CYS A 24 15.15 -13.64 -13.94
N TYR A 25 15.46 -12.48 -14.53
CA TYR A 25 16.82 -11.94 -14.55
C TYR A 25 17.38 -11.73 -13.13
N CYS A 26 16.57 -11.15 -12.23
CA CYS A 26 16.98 -10.95 -10.84
C CYS A 26 17.33 -12.28 -10.14
N TYR A 27 16.52 -13.31 -10.38
CA TYR A 27 16.67 -14.62 -9.76
C TYR A 27 17.82 -15.45 -10.35
N TYR A 28 17.96 -15.53 -11.68
CA TYR A 28 18.97 -16.39 -12.31
C TYR A 28 20.33 -15.73 -12.47
N ILE A 29 20.37 -14.42 -12.71
CA ILE A 29 21.61 -13.69 -13.01
C ILE A 29 22.05 -12.90 -11.80
N SER A 30 21.22 -11.98 -11.29
CA SER A 30 21.65 -11.10 -10.19
C SER A 30 21.93 -11.84 -8.87
N SER A 31 21.32 -13.00 -8.64
CA SER A 31 21.61 -13.83 -7.47
C SER A 31 23.04 -14.39 -7.44
N THR A 32 23.63 -14.64 -8.62
CA THR A 32 25.00 -15.16 -8.78
C THR A 32 26.06 -14.10 -8.49
N ILE A 33 25.69 -12.83 -8.60
CA ILE A 33 26.58 -11.70 -8.33
C ILE A 33 26.77 -11.56 -6.81
N PRO A 34 28.00 -11.30 -6.32
CA PRO A 34 28.26 -11.11 -4.90
C PRO A 34 27.36 -10.04 -4.26
N LYS A 35 26.89 -10.31 -3.03
CA LYS A 35 26.07 -9.38 -2.26
C LYS A 35 26.76 -8.02 -2.08
N GLY A 36 25.97 -6.96 -2.04
CA GLY A 36 26.44 -5.59 -1.87
C GLY A 36 26.29 -4.76 -3.14
N PHE A 37 27.23 -3.85 -3.36
CA PHE A 37 27.12 -2.83 -4.39
C PHE A 37 27.08 -3.39 -5.82
N SER A 38 27.86 -4.44 -6.12
CA SER A 38 27.87 -5.04 -7.46
C SER A 38 26.52 -5.65 -7.85
N ARG A 39 25.85 -6.34 -6.90
CA ARG A 39 24.49 -6.84 -7.10
C ARG A 39 23.48 -5.71 -7.18
N LEU A 40 23.66 -4.61 -6.44
CA LEU A 40 22.80 -3.44 -6.58
C LEU A 40 22.91 -2.84 -7.98
N LEU A 41 24.12 -2.69 -8.52
CA LEU A 41 24.37 -2.16 -9.86
C LEU A 41 23.69 -2.99 -10.95
N SER A 42 23.71 -4.33 -10.84
CA SER A 42 23.02 -5.21 -11.78
C SER A 42 21.49 -5.08 -11.74
N LEU A 43 20.94 -4.62 -10.61
CA LEU A 43 19.50 -4.43 -10.43
C LEU A 43 19.02 -3.05 -10.91
N ILE A 44 19.90 -2.06 -11.06
CA ILE A 44 19.50 -0.68 -11.46
C ILE A 44 18.62 -0.66 -12.73
N PRO A 45 18.95 -1.38 -13.82
CA PRO A 45 18.08 -1.41 -15.01
C PRO A 45 16.67 -1.94 -14.71
N ILE A 46 16.57 -2.93 -13.83
CA ILE A 46 15.29 -3.52 -13.43
C ILE A 46 14.49 -2.57 -12.55
N LEU A 47 15.15 -1.90 -11.60
CA LEU A 47 14.52 -0.88 -10.75
C LEU A 47 13.97 0.27 -11.60
N TYR A 48 14.73 0.71 -12.61
CA TYR A 48 14.28 1.73 -13.57
C TYR A 48 13.05 1.28 -14.35
N LEU A 49 13.05 0.04 -14.87
CA LEU A 49 11.88 -0.51 -15.56
C LEU A 49 10.65 -0.56 -14.64
N PHE A 50 10.80 -0.98 -13.38
CA PHE A 50 9.68 -1.03 -12.43
C PHE A 50 9.09 0.34 -12.14
N ILE A 51 9.90 1.40 -12.16
CA ILE A 51 9.43 2.79 -12.06
C ILE A 51 8.69 3.20 -13.34
N ILE A 52 9.15 2.82 -14.53
CA ILE A 52 8.51 3.30 -15.77
C ILE A 52 7.22 2.56 -16.12
N LEU A 53 7.17 1.25 -15.87
CA LEU A 53 6.07 0.39 -16.33
C LEU A 53 4.66 0.88 -15.97
N PRO A 54 4.39 1.34 -14.73
CA PRO A 54 3.05 1.82 -14.36
C PRO A 54 2.61 3.08 -15.12
N PHE A 55 3.51 3.85 -15.74
CA PHE A 55 3.11 4.98 -16.57
C PHE A 55 2.30 4.56 -17.81
N ASN A 56 2.33 3.29 -18.19
CA ASN A 56 1.50 2.75 -19.27
C ASN A 56 0.03 2.54 -18.86
N LEU A 57 -0.33 2.73 -17.59
CA LEU A 57 -1.69 2.53 -17.09
C LEU A 57 -2.37 3.86 -16.81
N SER A 58 -3.56 4.04 -17.36
CA SER A 58 -4.40 5.20 -17.09
C SER A 58 -5.44 4.91 -16.00
N SER A 59 -5.85 3.66 -15.79
CA SER A 59 -6.86 3.31 -14.78
C SER A 59 -6.34 3.52 -13.35
N PHE A 60 -7.18 4.08 -12.49
CA PHE A 60 -6.93 4.17 -11.05
C PHE A 60 -6.84 2.78 -10.40
N HIS A 61 -7.84 1.92 -10.64
CA HIS A 61 -7.92 0.61 -9.96
C HIS A 61 -6.91 -0.42 -10.48
N LEU A 62 -6.35 -0.24 -11.68
CA LEU A 62 -5.23 -1.07 -12.18
C LEU A 62 -3.87 -0.41 -11.92
N GLY A 63 -3.76 0.89 -12.16
CA GLY A 63 -2.52 1.65 -12.01
C GLY A 63 -2.07 1.81 -10.56
N GLY A 64 -2.99 2.08 -9.63
CA GLY A 64 -2.69 2.22 -8.20
C GLY A 64 -2.06 0.97 -7.59
N PRO A 65 -2.72 -0.20 -7.68
CA PRO A 65 -2.14 -1.45 -7.18
C PRO A 65 -0.84 -1.85 -7.89
N THR A 66 -0.76 -1.67 -9.22
CA THR A 66 0.48 -1.96 -9.98
C THR A 66 1.64 -1.08 -9.50
N THR A 67 1.40 0.20 -9.28
CA THR A 67 2.39 1.13 -8.73
C THR A 67 2.84 0.69 -7.34
N PHE A 68 1.89 0.34 -6.47
CA PHE A 68 2.21 -0.15 -5.13
C PHE A 68 3.06 -1.44 -5.16
N PHE A 69 2.69 -2.42 -5.98
CA PHE A 69 3.40 -3.70 -6.06
C PHE A 69 4.78 -3.58 -6.70
N LEU A 70 4.91 -2.84 -7.81
CA LEU A 70 6.17 -2.74 -8.54
C LEU A 70 7.08 -1.66 -7.95
N VAL A 71 6.61 -0.41 -7.93
CA VAL A 71 7.43 0.76 -7.59
C VAL A 71 7.76 0.82 -6.12
N TRP A 72 6.89 0.29 -5.26
CA TRP A 72 7.13 0.25 -3.81
C TRP A 72 7.61 -1.12 -3.34
N LEU A 73 6.78 -2.15 -3.41
CA LEU A 73 7.13 -3.42 -2.76
C LEU A 73 8.31 -4.11 -3.44
N ALA A 74 8.26 -4.28 -4.76
CA ALA A 74 9.28 -5.04 -5.48
C ALA A 74 10.64 -4.34 -5.47
N THR A 75 10.68 -3.02 -5.72
CA THR A 75 11.94 -2.24 -5.64
C THR A 75 12.56 -2.32 -4.24
N PHE A 76 11.81 -2.09 -3.16
CA PHE A 76 12.34 -2.11 -1.81
C PHE A 76 12.83 -3.50 -1.40
N LYS A 77 12.13 -4.57 -1.82
CA LYS A 77 12.58 -5.94 -1.58
C LYS A 77 13.81 -6.29 -2.41
N LEU A 78 13.91 -5.83 -3.66
CA LEU A 78 15.11 -6.01 -4.48
C LEU A 78 16.32 -5.24 -3.93
N LEU A 79 16.09 -4.05 -3.36
CA LEU A 79 17.13 -3.32 -2.63
C LEU A 79 17.66 -4.14 -1.45
N LEU A 80 16.79 -4.72 -0.62
CA LEU A 80 17.23 -5.63 0.45
C LEU A 80 17.95 -6.86 -0.10
N PHE A 81 17.43 -7.47 -1.16
CA PHE A 81 18.03 -8.62 -1.83
C PHE A 81 19.45 -8.35 -2.33
N SER A 82 19.73 -7.11 -2.77
CA SER A 82 21.08 -6.70 -3.17
C SER A 82 22.12 -6.88 -2.04
N PHE A 83 21.70 -6.65 -0.80
CA PHE A 83 22.54 -6.81 0.41
C PHE A 83 22.34 -8.15 1.14
N ASN A 84 21.72 -9.12 0.45
CA ASN A 84 21.39 -10.42 1.01
C ASN A 84 20.49 -10.33 2.27
N GLN A 85 19.51 -9.44 2.24
CA GLN A 85 18.51 -9.24 3.29
C GLN A 85 17.10 -9.49 2.77
N GLY A 86 16.18 -9.73 3.70
CA GLY A 86 14.76 -9.90 3.40
C GLY A 86 14.41 -11.31 2.87
N PRO A 87 13.12 -11.55 2.60
CA PRO A 87 12.63 -12.90 2.29
C PRO A 87 13.06 -13.43 0.91
N LEU A 88 13.45 -12.54 -0.01
CA LEU A 88 13.81 -12.93 -1.37
C LEU A 88 15.04 -13.84 -1.44
N THR A 89 15.98 -13.70 -0.51
CA THR A 89 17.23 -14.48 -0.49
C THR A 89 17.02 -15.94 -0.14
N GLN A 90 15.89 -16.27 0.50
CA GLN A 90 15.55 -17.62 0.94
C GLN A 90 14.48 -18.27 0.05
N SER A 91 14.23 -17.69 -1.14
CA SER A 91 13.22 -18.21 -2.05
C SER A 91 13.66 -19.57 -2.62
N PRO A 92 12.86 -20.64 -2.45
CA PRO A 92 13.27 -21.98 -2.89
C PRO A 92 13.24 -22.17 -4.40
N ASN A 93 12.43 -21.37 -5.12
CA ASN A 93 12.32 -21.43 -6.57
C ASN A 93 11.90 -20.07 -7.14
N ILE A 94 11.93 -19.97 -8.47
CA ILE A 94 11.58 -18.75 -9.22
C ILE A 94 10.16 -18.26 -8.95
N ALA A 95 9.18 -19.17 -8.86
CA ALA A 95 7.79 -18.80 -8.64
C ALA A 95 7.58 -18.18 -7.25
N HIS A 96 8.25 -18.72 -6.24
CA HIS A 96 8.27 -18.15 -4.88
C HIS A 96 8.97 -16.79 -4.87
N PHE A 97 10.09 -16.65 -5.59
CA PHE A 97 10.79 -15.37 -5.71
C PHE A 97 9.92 -14.29 -6.34
N ILE A 98 9.27 -14.58 -7.46
CA ILE A 98 8.37 -13.63 -8.16
C ILE A 98 7.22 -13.21 -7.26
N THR A 99 6.58 -14.19 -6.61
CA THR A 99 5.43 -13.94 -5.73
C THR A 99 5.84 -13.12 -4.51
N LEU A 100 6.97 -13.45 -3.87
CA LEU A 100 7.50 -12.68 -2.74
C LEU A 100 7.94 -11.29 -3.14
N ALA A 101 8.46 -11.09 -4.35
CA ALA A 101 8.89 -9.77 -4.82
C ALA A 101 7.68 -8.84 -5.02
N THR A 102 6.65 -9.34 -5.69
CA THR A 102 5.53 -8.52 -6.17
C THR A 102 4.41 -8.37 -5.15
N LEU A 103 4.20 -9.36 -4.26
CA LEU A 103 3.02 -9.40 -3.39
C LEU A 103 3.33 -9.17 -1.91
N PRO A 104 2.37 -8.66 -1.13
CA PRO A 104 2.53 -8.39 0.30
C PRO A 104 2.44 -9.67 1.16
N ILE A 105 3.40 -10.57 0.97
CA ILE A 105 3.46 -11.86 1.67
C ILE A 105 4.56 -11.85 2.71
N ASN A 106 4.24 -12.43 3.87
CA ASN A 106 5.19 -12.63 4.96
C ASN A 106 5.46 -14.13 5.15
N PRO A 107 6.63 -14.65 4.73
CA PRO A 107 6.92 -16.09 4.79
C PRO A 107 7.06 -16.62 6.23
N ASN A 108 7.31 -15.75 7.21
CA ASN A 108 7.49 -16.15 8.60
C ASN A 108 6.16 -16.28 9.36
N LYS A 109 5.05 -15.88 8.77
CA LYS A 109 3.73 -15.92 9.41
C LYS A 109 2.97 -17.15 8.94
N LYS A 110 3.19 -18.28 9.62
CA LYS A 110 2.33 -19.46 9.51
C LYS A 110 1.07 -19.19 10.33
N ASN A 111 -0.03 -18.82 9.68
CA ASN A 111 -1.32 -18.84 10.35
C ASN A 111 -2.00 -20.18 10.09
N HIS A 112 -2.40 -20.84 11.16
CA HIS A 112 -3.44 -21.85 11.10
C HIS A 112 -4.75 -21.13 10.78
N THR A 113 -5.08 -20.99 9.50
CA THR A 113 -6.42 -20.54 9.09
C THR A 113 -7.40 -21.68 9.31
N THR A 114 -7.91 -21.81 10.53
CA THR A 114 -9.26 -22.35 10.71
C THR A 114 -10.21 -21.46 9.94
N GLN A 115 -10.90 -22.02 8.94
CA GLN A 115 -11.92 -21.33 8.16
C GLN A 115 -13.09 -20.98 9.09
N ASN A 116 -13.01 -19.82 9.74
CA ASN A 116 -14.07 -19.34 10.61
C ASN A 116 -15.17 -18.69 9.75
N PRO A 117 -16.42 -19.21 9.74
CA PRO A 117 -17.52 -18.66 8.94
C PRO A 117 -17.79 -17.17 9.20
N SER A 118 -17.48 -16.67 10.40
CA SER A 118 -17.57 -15.25 10.76
C SER A 118 -16.74 -14.33 9.85
N LYS A 119 -15.58 -14.79 9.37
CA LYS A 119 -14.69 -14.01 8.50
C LYS A 119 -15.26 -13.83 7.09
N LYS A 120 -16.00 -14.83 6.58
CA LYS A 120 -16.68 -14.72 5.28
C LYS A 120 -17.79 -13.68 5.34
N TRP A 121 -18.60 -13.72 6.40
CA TRP A 121 -19.70 -12.77 6.58
C TRP A 121 -19.20 -11.33 6.74
N LEU A 122 -18.11 -11.13 7.50
CA LEU A 122 -17.47 -9.83 7.61
C LEU A 122 -16.96 -9.29 6.26
N PHE A 123 -16.41 -10.15 5.40
CA PHE A 123 -16.00 -9.76 4.06
C PHE A 123 -17.19 -9.30 3.20
N PHE A 124 -18.30 -10.06 3.20
CA PHE A 124 -19.53 -9.64 2.50
C PHE A 124 -20.06 -8.30 3.02
N LEU A 125 -20.05 -8.08 4.33
CA LEU A 125 -20.47 -6.81 4.94
C LEU A 125 -19.59 -5.65 4.47
N LYS A 126 -18.28 -5.84 4.33
CA LYS A 126 -17.35 -4.83 3.81
C LYS A 126 -17.62 -4.50 2.34
N VAL A 127 -17.89 -5.51 1.52
CA VAL A 127 -18.28 -5.30 0.10
C VAL A 127 -19.60 -4.52 0.02
N LEU A 128 -20.59 -4.89 0.83
CA LEU A 128 -21.86 -4.17 0.90
C LEU A 128 -21.65 -2.71 1.34
N ALA A 129 -20.84 -2.49 2.37
CA ALA A 129 -20.50 -1.14 2.84
C ALA A 129 -19.84 -0.30 1.73
N LEU A 130 -18.92 -0.87 0.96
CA LEU A 130 -18.29 -0.19 -0.16
C LEU A 130 -19.31 0.18 -1.25
N VAL A 131 -20.24 -0.73 -1.60
CA VAL A 131 -21.31 -0.44 -2.57
C VAL A 131 -22.20 0.70 -2.07
N MET A 132 -22.58 0.70 -0.79
CA MET A 132 -23.37 1.78 -0.20
C MET A 132 -22.62 3.12 -0.23
N ILE A 133 -21.32 3.14 0.03
CA ILE A 133 -20.49 4.35 -0.07
C ILE A 133 -20.44 4.86 -1.52
N ILE A 134 -20.27 3.96 -2.50
CA ILE A 134 -20.25 4.32 -3.91
C ILE A 134 -21.58 4.98 -4.31
N ARG A 135 -22.72 4.40 -3.89
CA ARG A 135 -24.05 4.99 -4.10
C ARG A 135 -24.25 6.31 -3.38
N ALA A 136 -23.67 6.48 -2.19
CA ALA A 136 -23.75 7.72 -1.45
C ALA A 136 -23.10 8.89 -2.21
N TYR A 137 -22.10 8.64 -3.05
CA TYR A 137 -21.46 9.71 -3.83
C TYR A 137 -22.40 10.40 -4.83
N ASP A 138 -23.47 9.73 -5.28
CA ASP A 138 -24.50 10.32 -6.16
C ASP A 138 -25.23 11.50 -5.48
N HIS A 139 -25.21 11.55 -4.14
CA HIS A 139 -25.82 12.60 -3.33
C HIS A 139 -24.81 13.59 -2.74
N THR A 140 -23.54 13.56 -3.18
CA THR A 140 -22.48 14.47 -2.69
C THR A 140 -22.82 15.96 -2.71
N PRO A 141 -23.54 16.53 -3.69
CA PRO A 141 -23.83 17.97 -3.71
C PRO A 141 -24.62 18.45 -2.48
N ASN A 142 -25.36 17.55 -1.83
CA ASN A 142 -26.22 17.86 -0.68
C ASN A 142 -25.57 17.46 0.67
N MET A 143 -24.35 16.93 0.66
CA MET A 143 -23.70 16.41 1.87
C MET A 143 -22.80 17.43 2.55
N HIS A 144 -22.77 17.37 3.88
CA HIS A 144 -21.82 18.16 4.66
C HIS A 144 -20.36 17.75 4.32
N PRO A 145 -19.41 18.69 4.15
CA PRO A 145 -18.03 18.37 3.78
C PRO A 145 -17.31 17.37 4.71
N HIS A 146 -17.62 17.39 6.01
CA HIS A 146 -17.09 16.40 6.96
C HIS A 146 -17.60 14.97 6.69
N LEU A 147 -18.85 14.82 6.24
CA LEU A 147 -19.39 13.52 5.86
C LEU A 147 -18.68 12.99 4.60
N ILE A 148 -18.44 13.85 3.61
CA ILE A 148 -17.69 13.49 2.40
C ILE A 148 -16.28 13.00 2.76
N LEU A 149 -15.58 13.68 3.67
CA LEU A 149 -14.28 13.25 4.16
C LEU A 149 -14.33 11.85 4.81
N VAL A 150 -15.34 11.58 5.63
CA VAL A 150 -15.54 10.26 6.23
C VAL A 150 -15.77 9.21 5.15
N LEU A 151 -16.59 9.50 4.14
CA LEU A 151 -16.81 8.61 3.00
C LEU A 151 -15.51 8.33 2.24
N TYR A 152 -14.68 9.33 1.96
CA TYR A 152 -13.37 9.13 1.33
C TYR A 152 -12.43 8.26 2.17
N CYS A 153 -12.36 8.48 3.48
CA CYS A 153 -11.55 7.65 4.38
C CYS A 153 -12.00 6.19 4.36
N CYS A 154 -13.31 5.95 4.49
CA CYS A 154 -13.90 4.61 4.46
C CYS A 154 -13.70 3.94 3.10
N HIS A 155 -13.92 4.68 2.01
CA HIS A 155 -13.69 4.20 0.65
C HIS A 155 -12.24 3.77 0.44
N MET A 156 -11.27 4.62 0.80
CA MET A 156 -9.85 4.27 0.68
C MET A 156 -9.50 3.02 1.50
N TYR A 157 -9.94 2.96 2.75
CA TYR A 157 -9.71 1.81 3.63
C TYR A 157 -10.27 0.50 3.05
N LEU A 158 -11.55 0.49 2.68
CA LEU A 158 -12.23 -0.68 2.13
C LEU A 158 -11.68 -1.08 0.75
N GLY A 159 -11.38 -0.09 -0.09
CA GLY A 159 -10.82 -0.31 -1.43
C GLY A 159 -9.47 -1.00 -1.38
N ILE A 160 -8.54 -0.52 -0.54
CA ILE A 160 -7.24 -1.15 -0.35
C ILE A 160 -7.39 -2.58 0.16
N GLU A 161 -8.24 -2.79 1.17
CA GLU A 161 -8.47 -4.11 1.74
C GLU A 161 -9.04 -5.10 0.70
N LEU A 162 -9.99 -4.66 -0.10
CA LEU A 162 -10.62 -5.48 -1.14
C LEU A 162 -9.64 -5.86 -2.25
N VAL A 163 -8.83 -4.90 -2.75
CA VAL A 163 -7.80 -5.17 -3.76
C VAL A 163 -6.85 -6.28 -3.29
N LEU A 164 -6.41 -6.23 -2.04
CA LEU A 164 -5.49 -7.23 -1.49
C LEU A 164 -6.15 -8.59 -1.28
N ALA A 165 -7.41 -8.59 -0.86
CA ALA A 165 -8.20 -9.81 -0.73
C ALA A 165 -8.34 -10.50 -2.10
N LEU A 166 -8.56 -9.74 -3.18
CA LEU A 166 -8.59 -10.26 -4.55
C LEU A 166 -7.23 -10.82 -4.97
N CYS A 167 -6.13 -10.14 -4.67
CA CYS A 167 -4.78 -10.67 -4.93
C CYS A 167 -4.46 -11.93 -4.10
N ALA A 168 -5.08 -12.12 -2.94
CA ALA A 168 -4.81 -13.26 -2.05
C ALA A 168 -5.38 -14.57 -2.57
N VAL A 169 -6.46 -14.53 -3.35
CA VAL A 169 -7.12 -15.73 -3.90
C VAL A 169 -6.15 -16.56 -4.76
N PRO A 170 -5.55 -16.03 -5.84
CA PRO A 170 -4.66 -16.83 -6.70
C PRO A 170 -3.39 -17.28 -5.96
N VAL A 171 -2.88 -16.48 -5.02
CA VAL A 171 -1.70 -16.85 -4.21
C VAL A 171 -1.99 -18.09 -3.39
N ARG A 172 -3.13 -18.11 -2.68
CA ARG A 172 -3.52 -19.25 -1.84
C ARG A 172 -3.78 -20.51 -2.65
N THR A 173 -4.31 -20.38 -3.86
CA THR A 173 -4.60 -21.53 -4.72
C THR A 173 -3.33 -22.10 -5.36
N LEU A 174 -2.37 -21.25 -5.76
CA LEU A 174 -1.16 -21.68 -6.47
C LEU A 174 0.00 -22.04 -5.53
N PHE A 175 0.06 -21.44 -4.34
CA PHE A 175 1.15 -21.61 -3.38
C PHE A 175 0.60 -21.92 -1.97
N PRO A 176 0.18 -23.17 -1.71
CA PRO A 176 -0.32 -23.57 -0.39
C PRO A 176 0.70 -23.26 0.70
N GLY A 177 0.30 -22.48 1.72
CA GLY A 177 1.15 -22.00 2.80
C GLY A 177 1.62 -20.54 2.68
N PHE A 178 1.38 -19.89 1.54
CA PHE A 178 1.58 -18.44 1.39
C PHE A 178 0.28 -17.70 1.73
N GLU A 179 0.33 -16.89 2.78
CA GLU A 179 -0.77 -15.99 3.11
C GLU A 179 -0.37 -14.53 2.87
N ILE A 180 -1.23 -13.80 2.17
CA ILE A 180 -1.15 -12.34 2.11
C ILE A 180 -1.36 -11.80 3.52
N GLU A 181 -0.43 -10.92 3.91
CA GLU A 181 -0.48 -10.32 5.22
C GLU A 181 -1.65 -9.33 5.33
N PRO A 182 -2.41 -9.33 6.44
CA PRO A 182 -3.40 -8.29 6.66
C PRO A 182 -2.70 -6.93 6.68
N GLN A 183 -3.16 -6.02 5.81
CA GLN A 183 -2.63 -4.66 5.77
C GLN A 183 -3.11 -3.80 6.94
N PHE A 184 -4.29 -4.11 7.49
CA PHE A 184 -4.91 -3.34 8.54
C PHE A 184 -5.20 -4.19 9.77
N ASP A 185 -5.09 -3.59 10.94
CA ASP A 185 -5.51 -4.13 12.23
C ASP A 185 -6.36 -3.08 12.96
N GLU A 186 -7.63 -3.00 12.58
CA GLU A 186 -8.65 -2.11 13.17
C GLU A 186 -8.14 -0.68 13.46
N PRO A 187 -7.71 0.08 12.41
CA PRO A 187 -7.00 1.34 12.59
C PRO A 187 -7.83 2.44 13.29
N TYR A 188 -9.15 2.36 13.23
CA TYR A 188 -10.05 3.28 13.93
C TYR A 188 -10.05 3.10 15.47
N LEU A 189 -9.50 2.00 16.00
CA LEU A 189 -9.33 1.78 17.44
C LEU A 189 -8.00 2.32 17.99
N SER A 190 -7.23 3.01 17.15
CA SER A 190 -5.93 3.58 17.50
C SER A 190 -6.06 4.58 18.64
N THR A 191 -5.17 4.44 19.62
CA THR A 191 -5.15 5.31 20.81
C THR A 191 -4.07 6.37 20.75
N SER A 192 -3.25 6.33 19.71
CA SER A 192 -2.09 7.18 19.52
C SER A 192 -1.55 7.07 18.09
N LEU A 193 -0.77 8.05 17.63
CA LEU A 193 -0.19 8.03 16.27
C LEU A 193 0.81 6.88 16.09
N GLN A 194 1.59 6.58 17.13
CA GLN A 194 2.49 5.44 17.13
C GLN A 194 1.74 4.11 16.93
N ASP A 195 0.57 3.95 17.56
CA ASP A 195 -0.24 2.74 17.44
C ASP A 195 -0.84 2.63 16.03
N PHE A 196 -1.38 3.74 15.51
CA PHE A 196 -1.92 3.82 14.16
C PHE A 196 -0.88 3.41 13.11
N TRP A 197 0.22 4.15 13.00
CA TRP A 197 1.23 3.93 11.95
C TRP A 197 2.09 2.68 12.17
N GLY A 198 2.36 2.33 13.42
CA GLY A 198 3.30 1.26 13.76
C GLY A 198 2.67 -0.13 13.77
N ARG A 199 1.36 -0.24 14.03
CA ARG A 199 0.71 -1.52 14.34
C ARG A 199 -0.62 -1.76 13.65
N ARG A 200 -1.28 -0.73 13.12
CA ARG A 200 -2.66 -0.86 12.65
C ARG A 200 -2.91 -0.46 11.21
N TRP A 201 -2.13 0.48 10.68
CA TRP A 201 -2.26 1.00 9.33
C TRP A 201 -1.14 0.50 8.41
N ASN A 202 -1.52 -0.01 7.24
CA ASN A 202 -0.64 -0.46 6.16
C ASN A 202 0.62 -1.21 6.65
N LEU A 203 0.37 -2.33 7.33
CA LEU A 203 1.40 -3.14 7.98
C LEU A 203 2.48 -3.67 7.01
N THR A 204 2.13 -3.92 5.75
CA THR A 204 3.08 -4.31 4.71
C THR A 204 4.12 -3.21 4.49
N VAL A 205 3.67 -1.95 4.36
CA VAL A 205 4.59 -0.81 4.20
C VAL A 205 5.47 -0.67 5.43
N THR A 206 4.92 -0.73 6.63
CA THR A 206 5.69 -0.64 7.87
C THR A 206 6.77 -1.73 7.95
N ARG A 207 6.44 -2.97 7.57
CA ARG A 207 7.43 -4.07 7.52
C ARG A 207 8.46 -3.94 6.41
N THR A 208 8.12 -3.24 5.33
CA THR A 208 9.04 -3.00 4.21
C THR A 208 10.02 -1.87 4.57
N LEU A 209 9.51 -0.76 5.11
CA LEU A 209 10.30 0.41 5.49
C LEU A 209 11.21 0.17 6.70
N ARG A 210 10.84 -0.73 7.60
CA ARG A 210 11.62 -1.02 8.81
C ARG A 210 13.05 -1.53 8.51
N PRO A 211 13.26 -2.59 7.72
CA PRO A 211 14.60 -3.05 7.33
C PRO A 211 15.27 -2.16 6.27
N THR A 212 14.50 -1.49 5.39
CA THR A 212 15.08 -0.68 4.31
C THR A 212 15.51 0.73 4.73
N VAL A 213 14.80 1.34 5.68
CA VAL A 213 15.02 2.74 6.07
C VAL A 213 15.28 2.86 7.56
N TYR A 214 14.35 2.39 8.41
CA TYR A 214 14.42 2.62 9.85
C TYR A 214 15.70 2.03 10.48
N HIS A 215 15.96 0.73 10.27
CA HIS A 215 17.10 0.05 10.87
C HIS A 215 18.46 0.60 10.39
N PRO A 216 18.70 0.80 9.07
CA PRO A 216 19.92 1.42 8.59
C PRO A 216 20.15 2.82 9.16
N VAL A 217 19.14 3.70 9.10
CA VAL A 217 19.25 5.08 9.62
C VAL A 217 19.51 5.05 11.13
N HIS A 218 18.75 4.25 11.89
CA HIS A 218 18.96 4.12 13.32
C HIS A 218 20.40 3.69 13.65
N ARG A 219 20.92 2.65 12.97
CA ARG A 219 22.27 2.13 13.20
C ARG A 219 23.36 3.15 12.87
N ILE A 220 23.19 3.92 11.81
CA ILE A 220 24.14 4.99 11.44
C ILE A 220 24.12 6.07 12.54
N PHE A 221 22.94 6.56 12.91
CA PHE A 221 22.82 7.67 13.86
C PHE A 221 23.18 7.29 15.30
N THR A 222 23.02 6.04 15.73
CA THR A 222 23.46 5.61 17.07
C THR A 222 24.95 5.78 17.31
N ASN A 223 25.76 5.85 16.24
CA ASN A 223 27.20 6.08 16.36
C ASN A 223 27.54 7.57 16.59
N PHE A 224 26.61 8.49 16.30
CA PHE A 224 26.85 9.93 16.34
C PHE A 224 26.02 10.65 17.40
N VAL A 225 24.84 10.13 17.76
CA VAL A 225 23.89 10.79 18.64
C VAL A 225 23.31 9.85 19.69
N CYS A 226 22.63 10.43 20.68
CA CYS A 226 21.96 9.69 21.74
C CYS A 226 20.94 8.66 21.18
N PRO A 227 20.68 7.51 21.84
CA PRO A 227 19.75 6.50 21.32
C PRO A 227 18.33 7.03 21.05
N SER A 228 17.85 7.97 21.87
CA SER A 228 16.55 8.62 21.65
C SER A 228 16.55 9.51 20.41
N CYS A 229 17.64 10.22 20.18
CA CYS A 229 17.88 11.08 19.04
C CYS A 229 17.94 10.24 17.75
N ALA A 230 18.65 9.10 17.78
CA ALA A 230 18.71 8.14 16.69
C ALA A 230 17.34 7.51 16.37
N THR A 231 16.54 7.21 17.41
CA THR A 231 15.15 6.75 17.23
C THR A 231 14.31 7.79 16.48
N SER A 232 14.38 9.07 16.89
CA SER A 232 13.65 10.16 16.23
C SER A 232 14.11 10.38 14.78
N ALA A 233 15.43 10.35 14.52
CA ALA A 233 15.98 10.47 13.17
C ALA A 233 15.50 9.32 12.25
N ALA A 234 15.51 8.09 12.76
CA ALA A 234 15.03 6.92 12.02
C ALA A 234 13.52 6.99 11.74
N MET A 235 12.71 7.46 12.71
CA MET A 235 11.28 7.71 12.49
C MET A 235 11.06 8.77 11.42
N PHE A 236 11.72 9.92 11.54
CA PHE A 236 11.62 11.00 10.55
C PHE A 236 11.98 10.52 9.13
N ALA A 237 13.13 9.85 8.98
CA ALA A 237 13.55 9.30 7.69
C ALA A 237 12.55 8.29 7.11
N THR A 238 11.97 7.44 7.96
CA THR A 238 10.95 6.46 7.55
C THR A 238 9.71 7.15 7.00
N PHE A 239 9.21 8.17 7.70
CA PHE A 239 8.04 8.93 7.25
C PHE A 239 8.35 9.78 6.03
N LEU A 240 9.54 10.35 5.91
CA LEU A 240 9.98 11.08 4.72
C LEU A 240 9.97 10.17 3.49
N VAL A 241 10.62 8.99 3.56
CA VAL A 241 10.62 8.03 2.45
C VAL A 241 9.20 7.57 2.12
N SER A 242 8.36 7.33 3.14
CA SER A 242 6.95 7.02 2.92
C SER A 242 6.21 8.16 2.20
N GLY A 243 6.48 9.42 2.57
CA GLY A 243 5.90 10.60 1.93
C GLY A 243 6.28 10.72 0.46
N LEU A 244 7.57 10.57 0.15
CA LEU A 244 8.08 10.57 -1.22
C LEU A 244 7.44 9.47 -2.08
N MET A 245 7.25 8.27 -1.52
CA MET A 245 6.57 7.19 -2.22
C MET A 245 5.09 7.50 -2.50
N HIS A 246 4.40 8.17 -1.58
CA HIS A 246 3.02 8.61 -1.83
C HIS A 246 2.93 9.75 -2.82
N GLU A 247 3.88 10.69 -2.81
CA GLU A 247 3.98 11.75 -3.82
C GLU A 247 4.12 11.14 -5.22
N LEU A 248 4.98 10.12 -5.34
CA LEU A 248 5.17 9.39 -6.57
C LEU A 248 3.90 8.61 -6.99
N ILE A 249 3.21 7.94 -6.05
CA ILE A 249 1.91 7.30 -6.32
C ILE A 249 0.89 8.33 -6.82
N TYR A 250 0.81 9.50 -6.18
CA TYR A 250 -0.09 10.57 -6.58
C TYR A 250 0.25 11.07 -7.98
N TYR A 251 1.53 11.16 -8.33
CA TYR A 251 1.98 11.49 -9.67
C TYR A 251 1.47 10.48 -10.72
N TYR A 252 1.54 9.17 -10.46
CA TYR A 252 0.98 8.16 -11.38
C TYR A 252 -0.54 8.27 -11.53
N LEU A 253 -1.25 8.51 -10.44
CA LEU A 253 -2.72 8.51 -10.41
C LEU A 253 -3.31 9.80 -10.99
N ALA A 254 -2.74 10.95 -10.62
CA ALA A 254 -3.22 12.28 -11.00
C ALA A 254 -2.66 12.76 -12.33
N ARG A 255 -1.47 12.27 -12.76
CA ARG A 255 -0.74 12.78 -13.94
C ARG A 255 -0.53 14.30 -13.90
N ALA A 256 -0.37 14.83 -12.69
CA ALA A 256 -0.17 16.24 -12.39
C ALA A 256 1.13 16.40 -11.58
N PRO A 257 1.84 17.54 -11.70
CA PRO A 257 3.10 17.74 -10.99
C PRO A 257 2.95 17.58 -9.48
N PRO A 258 4.00 17.08 -8.79
CA PRO A 258 3.99 16.90 -7.35
C PRO A 258 3.79 18.24 -6.64
N THR A 259 2.98 18.25 -5.60
CA THR A 259 2.67 19.46 -4.81
C THR A 259 3.30 19.43 -3.44
N TRP A 260 3.88 18.30 -3.05
CA TRP A 260 4.51 18.06 -1.75
C TRP A 260 3.53 18.11 -0.57
N GLU A 261 2.23 18.28 -0.81
CA GLU A 261 1.17 18.26 0.20
C GLU A 261 1.16 16.90 0.93
N VAL A 262 1.14 15.79 0.19
CA VAL A 262 1.13 14.45 0.77
C VAL A 262 2.47 14.11 1.43
N THR A 263 3.60 14.57 0.89
CA THR A 263 4.88 14.43 1.58
C THR A 263 4.88 15.17 2.93
N CYS A 264 4.38 16.40 2.96
CA CYS A 264 4.23 17.19 4.19
C CYS A 264 3.31 16.48 5.20
N PHE A 265 2.22 15.84 4.75
CA PHE A 265 1.37 15.02 5.61
C PHE A 265 2.19 13.96 6.34
N PHE A 266 2.96 13.13 5.62
CA PHE A 266 3.74 12.07 6.26
C PHE A 266 4.85 12.62 7.16
N VAL A 267 5.55 13.67 6.75
CA VAL A 267 6.61 14.30 7.56
C VAL A 267 6.04 14.85 8.87
N LEU A 268 4.91 15.57 8.81
CA LEU A 268 4.20 16.07 10.00
C LEU A 268 3.82 14.91 10.93
N HIS A 269 3.22 13.86 10.39
CA HIS A 269 2.87 12.67 11.16
C HIS A 269 4.11 12.00 11.78
N GLY A 270 5.25 11.98 11.09
CA GLY A 270 6.51 11.43 11.60
C GLY A 270 7.05 12.24 12.78
N VAL A 271 7.06 13.57 12.66
CA VAL A 271 7.46 14.48 13.76
C VAL A 271 6.53 14.31 14.96
N CYS A 272 5.21 14.36 14.75
CA CYS A 272 4.23 14.19 15.81
C CYS A 272 4.34 12.82 16.48
N THR A 273 4.59 11.75 15.71
CA THR A 273 4.80 10.40 16.26
C THR A 273 6.09 10.34 17.09
N ALA A 274 7.18 10.97 16.64
CA ALA A 274 8.42 11.01 17.39
C ALA A 274 8.29 11.79 18.71
N LEU A 275 7.61 12.94 18.67
CA LEU A 275 7.28 13.73 19.85
C LEU A 275 6.38 12.95 20.81
N GLU A 276 5.35 12.25 20.29
CA GLU A 276 4.47 11.41 21.09
C GLU A 276 5.24 10.28 21.79
N VAL A 277 6.17 9.62 21.10
CA VAL A 277 7.04 8.58 21.68
C VAL A 277 7.93 9.15 22.78
N ALA A 278 8.53 10.32 22.55
CA ALA A 278 9.36 11.00 23.56
C ALA A 278 8.53 11.42 24.78
N ALA A 279 7.36 12.03 24.57
CA ALA A 279 6.44 12.44 25.62
C ALA A 279 5.94 11.24 26.44
N LYS A 280 5.53 10.15 25.79
CA LYS A 280 5.14 8.90 26.47
C LYS A 280 6.27 8.33 27.32
N ARG A 281 7.52 8.34 26.85
CA ARG A 281 8.67 7.88 27.65
C ARG A 281 8.84 8.70 28.93
N VAL A 282 8.66 10.02 28.86
CA VAL A 282 8.75 10.91 30.04
C VAL A 282 7.54 10.76 30.95
N ALA A 283 6.33 10.75 30.40
CA ALA A 283 5.08 10.60 31.15
C ALA A 283 5.01 9.27 31.90
N LEU A 284 5.43 8.17 31.26
CA LEU A 284 5.49 6.85 31.89
C LEU A 284 6.46 6.80 33.07
N ARG A 285 7.61 7.51 33.00
CA ARG A 285 8.53 7.65 34.14
C ARG A 285 7.90 8.39 35.32
N ARG A 286 6.92 9.26 35.05
CA ARG A 286 6.14 9.99 36.06
C ARG A 286 4.83 9.29 36.45
N GLY A 287 4.58 8.08 35.95
CA GLY A 287 3.35 7.32 36.20
C GLY A 287 2.10 7.84 35.49
N TRP A 288 2.22 8.82 34.59
CA TRP A 288 1.08 9.43 33.90
C TRP A 288 0.72 8.64 32.64
N ARG A 289 -0.56 8.32 32.49
CA ARG A 289 -1.12 7.67 31.29
C ARG A 289 -2.40 8.38 30.88
N LEU A 290 -2.44 8.81 29.63
CA LEU A 290 -3.66 9.40 29.07
C LEU A 290 -4.71 8.29 28.89
N HIS A 291 -5.94 8.54 29.35
CA HIS A 291 -7.01 7.57 29.25
C HIS A 291 -7.41 7.33 27.79
N ARG A 292 -7.72 6.07 27.44
CA ARG A 292 -8.05 5.65 26.08
C ARG A 292 -9.24 6.42 25.48
N ALA A 293 -10.22 6.76 26.31
CA ALA A 293 -11.40 7.53 25.90
C ALA A 293 -11.07 8.96 25.43
N VAL A 294 -9.92 9.51 25.83
CA VAL A 294 -9.44 10.83 25.38
C VAL A 294 -8.46 10.67 24.23
N SER A 295 -7.49 9.75 24.38
CA SER A 295 -6.41 9.60 23.41
C SER A 295 -6.88 9.05 22.05
N GLY A 296 -7.90 8.18 22.05
CA GLY A 296 -8.51 7.63 20.83
C GLY A 296 -9.15 8.72 19.95
N PRO A 297 -10.19 9.42 20.45
CA PRO A 297 -10.81 10.52 19.71
C PRO A 297 -9.82 11.60 19.27
N LEU A 298 -8.85 11.95 20.12
CA LEU A 298 -7.80 12.91 19.75
C LEU A 298 -6.96 12.43 18.56
N THR A 299 -6.59 11.14 18.53
CA THR A 299 -5.82 10.55 17.44
C THR A 299 -6.62 10.55 16.14
N VAL A 300 -7.89 10.15 16.20
CA VAL A 300 -8.79 10.12 15.03
C VAL A 300 -9.07 11.53 14.52
N ALA A 301 -9.30 12.49 15.42
CA ALA A 301 -9.48 13.89 15.06
C ALA A 301 -8.23 14.47 14.38
N PHE A 302 -7.04 14.21 14.93
CA PHE A 302 -5.78 14.63 14.31
C PHE A 302 -5.64 14.06 12.90
N LEU A 303 -5.86 12.75 12.72
CA LEU A 303 -5.83 12.10 11.41
C LEU A 303 -6.83 12.71 10.43
N ALA A 304 -8.06 12.97 10.86
CA ALA A 304 -9.10 13.54 10.01
C ALA A 304 -8.75 14.98 9.57
N VAL A 305 -8.27 15.81 10.49
CA VAL A 305 -7.87 17.19 10.22
C VAL A 305 -6.70 17.23 9.24
N THR A 306 -5.64 16.48 9.51
CA THR A 306 -4.46 16.45 8.63
C THR A 306 -4.77 15.81 7.28
N ALA A 307 -5.65 14.79 7.22
CA ALA A 307 -6.05 14.18 5.96
C ALA A 307 -6.85 15.16 5.08
N ARG A 308 -7.78 15.93 5.68
CA ARG A 308 -8.50 16.99 4.97
C ARG A 308 -7.58 18.09 4.46
N TRP A 309 -6.54 18.41 5.23
CA TRP A 309 -5.64 19.52 4.93
C TRP A 309 -4.56 19.17 3.91
N LEU A 310 -3.96 17.98 3.98
CA LEU A 310 -2.73 17.66 3.24
C LEU A 310 -2.82 16.38 2.39
N PHE A 311 -3.77 15.48 2.67
CA PHE A 311 -3.84 14.19 1.96
C PHE A 311 -4.84 14.24 0.79
N PHE A 312 -6.10 14.57 1.06
CA PHE A 312 -7.15 14.56 0.03
C PHE A 312 -7.13 15.72 -0.98
N PRO A 313 -6.66 16.96 -0.66
CA PRO A 313 -6.79 18.09 -1.58
C PRO A 313 -6.18 17.86 -2.96
N GLN A 314 -4.98 17.31 -3.06
CA GLN A 314 -4.35 17.01 -4.36
C GLN A 314 -5.15 15.97 -5.17
N LEU A 315 -5.74 14.97 -4.53
CA LEU A 315 -6.57 13.97 -5.23
C LEU A 315 -7.85 14.59 -5.78
N VAL A 316 -8.53 15.41 -4.98
CA VAL A 316 -9.79 16.07 -5.36
C VAL A 316 -9.55 17.14 -6.44
N ARG A 317 -8.51 17.97 -6.26
CA ARG A 317 -8.14 19.04 -7.20
C ARG A 317 -7.85 18.50 -8.61
N ASN A 318 -7.23 17.33 -8.69
CA ASN A 318 -6.92 16.66 -9.96
C ASN A 318 -8.01 15.67 -10.43
N GLY A 319 -9.17 15.63 -9.76
CA GLY A 319 -10.30 14.78 -10.15
C GLY A 319 -10.06 13.27 -10.01
N VAL A 320 -9.05 12.86 -9.24
CA VAL A 320 -8.70 11.45 -9.01
C VAL A 320 -9.83 10.74 -8.25
N ASP A 321 -10.49 11.45 -7.34
CA ASP A 321 -11.66 10.95 -6.61
C ASP A 321 -12.81 10.58 -7.56
N ARG A 322 -13.16 11.50 -8.47
CA ARG A 322 -14.21 11.27 -9.50
C ARG A 322 -13.84 10.13 -10.44
N LYS A 323 -12.59 10.07 -10.85
CA LYS A 323 -12.06 8.99 -11.70
C LYS A 323 -12.16 7.63 -10.99
N ALA A 324 -11.69 7.54 -9.74
CA ALA A 324 -11.76 6.31 -8.95
C ALA A 324 -13.20 5.83 -8.74
N ILE A 325 -14.14 6.75 -8.46
CA ILE A 325 -15.56 6.42 -8.30
C ILE A 325 -16.17 5.97 -9.64
N GLY A 326 -15.94 6.72 -10.71
CA GLY A 326 -16.49 6.45 -12.04
C GLY A 326 -16.02 5.12 -12.63
N GLU A 327 -14.78 4.72 -12.38
CA GLU A 327 -14.23 3.46 -12.88
C GLU A 327 -14.98 2.22 -12.38
N TYR A 328 -15.63 2.27 -11.19
CA TYR A 328 -16.45 1.13 -10.72
C TYR A 328 -17.57 0.80 -11.71
N ALA A 329 -18.27 1.82 -12.24
CA ALA A 329 -19.33 1.62 -13.22
C ALA A 329 -18.78 1.03 -14.53
N ILE A 330 -17.58 1.46 -14.94
CA ILE A 330 -16.89 0.96 -16.14
C ILE A 330 -16.56 -0.53 -15.96
N PHE A 331 -15.99 -0.93 -14.81
CA PHE A 331 -15.70 -2.33 -14.53
C PHE A 331 -16.97 -3.19 -14.50
N VAL A 332 -18.04 -2.74 -13.83
CA VAL A 332 -19.31 -3.48 -13.77
C VAL A 332 -19.88 -3.69 -15.16
N ASN A 333 -19.92 -2.64 -15.99
CA ASN A 333 -20.41 -2.74 -17.36
C ASN A 333 -19.53 -3.65 -18.22
N PHE A 334 -18.21 -3.57 -18.07
CA PHE A 334 -17.27 -4.43 -18.76
C PHE A 334 -17.53 -5.92 -18.46
N PHE A 335 -17.63 -6.29 -17.18
CA PHE A 335 -17.90 -7.68 -16.78
C PHE A 335 -19.28 -8.15 -17.23
N LYS A 336 -20.31 -7.29 -17.15
CA LYS A 336 -21.66 -7.61 -17.62
C LYS A 336 -21.66 -7.93 -19.12
N THR A 337 -21.05 -7.08 -19.94
CA THR A 337 -20.97 -7.28 -21.39
C THR A 337 -20.22 -8.56 -21.75
N LYS A 338 -19.07 -8.84 -21.11
CA LYS A 338 -18.31 -10.08 -21.35
C LYS A 338 -19.10 -11.33 -20.91
N ALA A 339 -19.75 -11.30 -19.74
CA ALA A 339 -20.57 -12.41 -19.26
C ALA A 339 -21.76 -12.69 -20.21
N SER A 340 -22.47 -11.66 -20.65
CA SER A 340 -23.55 -11.79 -21.63
C SER A 340 -23.06 -12.34 -22.97
N SER A 341 -21.89 -11.90 -23.45
CA SER A 341 -21.30 -12.44 -24.69
C SER A 341 -20.91 -13.92 -24.56
N HIS A 342 -20.37 -14.32 -23.41
CA HIS A 342 -19.99 -15.71 -23.14
C HIS A 342 -21.22 -16.63 -23.00
N LEU A 343 -22.29 -16.14 -22.38
CA LEU A 343 -23.58 -16.85 -22.31
C LEU A 343 -24.21 -17.02 -23.69
N TYR A 344 -24.11 -16.01 -24.56
CA TYR A 344 -24.57 -16.10 -25.94
C TYR A 344 -23.78 -17.13 -26.75
N PHE A 345 -22.46 -17.19 -26.59
CA PHE A 345 -21.60 -18.20 -27.22
C PHE A 345 -21.85 -19.63 -26.70
N LEU A 346 -22.24 -19.79 -25.44
CA LEU A 346 -22.59 -21.09 -24.85
C LEU A 346 -23.98 -21.58 -25.30
N ASN A 347 -24.91 -20.68 -25.65
CA ASN A 347 -26.25 -21.02 -26.14
C ASN A 347 -26.33 -21.28 -27.66
N ILE A 348 -25.23 -21.06 -28.40
CA ILE A 348 -25.13 -21.32 -29.85
C ILE A 348 -24.39 -22.65 -30.15
N LYS A 349 -23.90 -23.33 -29.11
CA LYS A 349 -23.49 -24.74 -29.17
C LYS A 349 -24.59 -25.60 -28.55
#